data_AF-R5GJL5-F1
#
_entry.id   AF-R5GJL5-F1
#
_cell.length_a   1.000
_cell.length_b   1.000
_cell.length_c   1.000
_cell.angle_alpha   90.00
_cell.angle_beta   90.00
_cell.angle_gamma   90.00
#
_symmetry.space_group_name_H-M   'P 1'
#
loop_
_entity.id
_entity.type
_entity.pdbx_description
1 polymer ?
#
loop_
_entity_poly.entity_id
_entity_poly.type
_entity_poly.pdbx_seq_one_letter_code
_entity_poly.pdbx_strand_id
1 'polypeptide(L)' 'MASNKQTKNALNSMKMQAASEVGVALNANGYNGELTAKQAGSIGGQMVKNMIAS' A
#
# COMPACT_ATOMS: atom_id res chain seq x y z
N MET A 1 -14.86 21.31 -0.96
CA MET A 1 -13.65 20.46 -1.08
C MET A 1 -13.75 19.25 -0.15
N ALA A 2 -14.74 18.37 -0.37
CA ALA A 2 -14.91 17.13 0.37
C ALA A 2 -14.47 15.98 -0.55
N SER A 3 -13.26 15.43 -0.36
CA SER A 3 -12.86 14.19 -1.04
C SER A 3 -11.58 13.55 -0.46
N ASN A 4 -10.68 14.36 0.10
CA ASN A 4 -9.32 13.88 0.45
C ASN A 4 -9.28 12.79 1.54
N LYS A 5 -10.27 12.72 2.44
CA LYS A 5 -10.30 11.72 3.53
C LYS A 5 -10.77 10.34 3.05
N GLN A 6 -11.75 10.30 2.14
CA GLN A 6 -12.23 9.04 1.57
C GLN A 6 -11.18 8.41 0.65
N THR A 7 -10.51 9.23 -0.17
CA THR A 7 -9.40 8.76 -1.02
C THR A 7 -8.24 8.21 -0.18
N LYS A 8 -7.89 8.87 0.94
CA LYS A 8 -6.84 8.37 1.85
C LYS A 8 -7.18 7.00 2.46
N ASN A 9 -8.44 6.78 2.83
CA ASN A 9 -8.86 5.48 3.37
C ASN A 9 -8.80 4.38 2.31
N ALA A 10 -9.32 4.65 1.10
CA ALA A 10 -9.25 3.71 -0.01
C ALA A 10 -7.80 3.34 -0.38
N LEU A 11 -6.92 4.34 -0.45
CA LEU A 11 -5.49 4.13 -0.69
C LEU A 11 -4.82 3.31 0.43
N ASN A 12 -5.22 3.52 1.69
CA ASN A 12 -4.69 2.74 2.80
C ASN A 12 -5.12 1.26 2.72
N SER A 13 -6.39 1.00 2.40
CA SER A 13 -6.88 -0.36 2.17
C SER A 13 -6.12 -1.05 1.03
N MET A 14 -5.93 -0.37 -0.10
CA MET A 14 -5.16 -0.90 -1.23
C MET A 14 -3.70 -1.20 -0.84
N LYS A 15 -3.06 -0.33 -0.06
CA LYS A 15 -1.70 -0.54 0.43
C LYS A 15 -1.60 -1.80 1.30
N MET A 16 -2.51 -1.96 2.24
CA MET A 16 -2.53 -3.13 3.15
C MET A 16 -2.79 -4.43 2.39
N GLN A 17 -3.68 -4.40 1.41
CA GLN A 17 -3.95 -5.55 0.55
C GLN A 17 -2.74 -5.90 -0.31
N ALA A 18 -2.17 -4.93 -1.02
CA ALA A 18 -0.99 -5.13 -1.87
C ALA A 18 0.20 -5.69 -1.06
N ALA A 19 0.40 -5.22 0.17
CA ALA A 19 1.42 -5.75 1.06
C ALA A 19 1.18 -7.19 1.48
N SER A 20 -0.08 -7.54 1.76
CA SER A 20 -0.47 -8.91 2.08
C SER A 20 -0.26 -9.85 0.88
N GLU A 21 -0.58 -9.40 -0.34
CA GLU A 21 -0.38 -10.16 -1.59
C GLU A 21 1.09 -10.45 -1.89
N VAL A 22 1.99 -9.50 -1.58
CA VAL A 22 3.44 -9.69 -1.77
C VAL A 22 4.13 -10.29 -0.54
N GLY A 23 3.38 -10.66 0.51
CA GLY A 23 3.91 -11.28 1.72
C GLY A 23 4.78 -10.37 2.58
N VAL A 24 4.57 -9.04 2.52
CA VAL A 24 5.31 -8.06 3.31
C VAL A 24 4.42 -7.53 4.44
N ALA A 25 4.85 -7.71 5.68
CA ALA A 25 4.16 -7.15 6.83
C ALA A 25 4.39 -5.63 6.90
N LEU A 26 3.31 -4.85 6.83
CA LEU A 26 3.32 -3.42 7.09
C LEU A 26 3.00 -3.16 8.56
N ASN A 27 3.72 -2.22 9.15
CA ASN A 27 3.42 -1.75 10.49
C ASN A 27 2.17 -0.86 10.46
N ALA A 28 1.15 -1.24 11.23
CA ALA A 28 -0.08 -0.47 11.42
C ALA A 28 0.17 0.90 12.08
N ASN A 29 1.27 1.05 12.82
CA ASN A 29 1.68 2.30 13.48
C ASN A 29 2.40 3.27 12.52
N GLY A 30 2.52 2.92 11.24
CA GLY A 30 2.97 3.83 10.17
C GLY A 30 4.47 3.83 9.89
N TYR A 31 5.33 3.44 10.83
CA TYR A 31 6.77 3.37 10.60
C TYR A 31 7.18 2.05 9.94
N ASN A 32 7.68 2.13 8.71
CA ASN A 32 8.11 1.00 7.89
C ASN A 32 9.57 1.18 7.42
N GLY A 33 10.40 1.87 8.22
CA GLY A 33 11.80 2.16 7.87
C GLY A 33 12.70 0.92 7.79
N GLU A 34 12.32 -0.16 8.48
CA GLU A 34 13.02 -1.45 8.44
C GLU A 34 12.76 -2.25 7.15
N LEU A 35 11.83 -1.80 6.31
CA LEU A 35 11.57 -2.48 5.03
C LEU A 35 12.74 -2.26 4.09
N THR A 36 13.19 -3.34 3.47
CA THR A 36 14.14 -3.24 2.37
C THR A 36 13.52 -2.49 1.19
N ALA A 37 14.36 -1.81 0.40
CA ALA A 37 13.92 -1.12 -0.82
C ALA A 37 13.16 -2.06 -1.77
N LYS A 38 13.55 -3.34 -1.83
CA LYS A 38 12.85 -4.38 -2.58
C LYS A 38 11.42 -4.58 -2.09
N GLN A 39 11.21 -4.72 -0.78
CA GLN A 39 9.88 -4.93 -0.19
C GLN A 39 8.98 -3.71 -0.42
N ALA A 40 9.47 -2.51 -0.15
CA ALA A 40 8.72 -1.28 -0.40
C ALA A 40 8.36 -1.12 -1.89
N GLY A 41 9.30 -1.42 -2.79
CA GLY A 41 9.09 -1.43 -4.24
C GLY A 41 8.06 -2.47 -4.68
N SER A 42 8.11 -3.68 -4.14
CA SER A 42 7.13 -4.73 -4.44
C SER A 42 5.72 -4.33 -4.04
N ILE A 43 5.53 -3.71 -2.87
CA ILE A 43 4.22 -3.21 -2.44
C ILE A 43 3.71 -2.12 -3.40
N GLY A 44 4.54 -1.12 -3.69
CA GLY A 44 4.16 -0.01 -4.58
C GLY A 44 3.83 -0.48 -6.00
N GLY A 45 4.63 -1.39 -6.56
CA GLY A 45 4.37 -2.00 -7.86
C GLY A 45 3.07 -2.80 -7.90
N GLN A 46 2.77 -3.56 -6.85
CA GLN A 46 1.53 -4.32 -6.73
C GLN A 46 0.31 -3.40 -6.62
N MET A 47 0.42 -2.27 -5.90
CA MET A 47 -0.65 -1.27 -5.85
C MET A 47 -0.98 -0.70 -7.24
N VAL A 48 0.04 -0.34 -8.03
CA VAL A 48 -0.16 0.18 -9.40
C VAL A 48 -0.73 -0.89 -10.32
N LYS A 49 -0.26 -2.14 -10.20
CA LYS A 49 -0.80 -3.28 -10.95
C LYS A 49 -2.30 -3.46 -10.70
N ASN A 50 -2.73 -3.44 -9.43
CA ASN A 50 -4.14 -3.58 -9.06
C ASN A 50 -4.99 -2.39 -9.53
N MET A 51 -4.42 -1.19 -9.61
CA MET A 51 -5.08 0.01 -10.12
C MET A 51 -5.32 -0.03 -11.64
N ILE A 52 -4.41 -0.64 -12.42
CA ILE A 52 -4.53 -0.75 -13.88
C ILE A 52 -5.36 -1.98 -14.29
N ALA A 53 -5.36 -3.03 -13.46
CA ALA A 53 -6.15 -4.23 -13.70
C ALA A 53 -7.66 -4.05 -13.45
N SER A 54 -8.06 -2.93 -12.84
CA SER A 54 -9.47 -2.55 -12.58
C SER A 54 -9.94 -1.50 -13.59
#